data_AF-A0A7V6E8L9-F1
#
_entry.id   AF-A0A7V6E8L9-F1
#
_cell.length_a   1.000
_cell.length_b   1.000
_cell.length_c   1.000
_cell.angle_alpha   90.00
_cell.angle_beta   90.00
_cell.angle_gamma   90.00
#
_symmetry.space_group_name_H-M   'P 1'
#
loop_
_entity.id
_entity.type
_entity.pdbx_description
1 polymer ?
#
loop_
_entity_poly.entity_id
_entity_poly.type
_entity_poly.pdbx_seq_one_letter_code
_entity_poly.pdbx_strand_id
1 'polypeptide(L)'
;MKRFCVAVCIFLVCASFSVAHAQQSPHEIRMKIFGAWLEEAKKHLDAGDQTEARLILLGLVGQRMSYDRNKAMAEACANYDRLVARAWGLTLEGVKGSASEAKAKLEDATSKFGFTFGKKKPSAPQIQEGSSASEEEVKRAGALCSEFKARLKDYDFVFYQVSRMIDERMLSRSEQSERVSKLFETVDQAKKVWLDFAAKAPQPKAVYAADAEMVKMLDNYATGFMWAVAFGSDVLVPEYLECAKKAIAEAKQAKDAVTIKSKADEALKCASTVLAINAENNDAKSYQSEANELIEKAEEMRKKEIAQNRLPEDKYRGKDKKAVIEGIKKAFEKRWSKEKVLKVVIISPSWTEKAEAWEDKRQESIEANVFRFIDAAVAVEKEDGRCFVYYARFARPWTGKRDEFGEIVYSESLGKEYEILRENIK
;
A
#
# COMPACT_ATOMS: atom_id res chain seq x y z
N MET A 1 12.56 31.96 -7.58
CA MET A 1 12.82 31.71 -6.14
C MET A 1 11.59 31.38 -5.30
N LYS A 2 10.39 31.93 -5.55
CA LYS A 2 9.17 31.63 -4.75
C LYS A 2 8.57 30.21 -4.91
N ARG A 3 8.95 29.44 -5.95
CA ARG A 3 8.46 28.06 -6.18
C ARG A 3 9.27 26.97 -5.48
N PHE A 4 10.46 27.30 -4.94
CA PHE A 4 11.32 26.33 -4.25
C PHE A 4 10.98 26.22 -2.74
N CYS A 5 10.45 27.28 -2.12
CA CYS A 5 10.04 27.24 -0.70
C CYS A 5 8.79 26.39 -0.45
N VAL A 6 7.89 26.25 -1.43
CA VAL A 6 6.64 25.49 -1.23
C VAL A 6 6.91 23.97 -1.21
N ALA A 7 7.86 23.49 -2.02
CA ALA A 7 8.25 22.07 -2.02
C ALA A 7 9.00 21.65 -0.73
N VAL A 8 9.78 22.56 -0.14
CA VAL A 8 10.54 22.30 1.10
C VAL A 8 9.63 22.33 2.34
N CYS A 9 8.61 23.20 2.36
CA CYS A 9 7.62 23.19 3.45
C CYS A 9 6.72 21.95 3.43
N ILE A 10 6.42 21.37 2.25
CA ILE A 10 5.59 20.15 2.13
C ILE A 10 6.34 18.92 2.68
N PHE A 11 7.65 18.81 2.46
CA PHE A 11 8.46 17.76 3.09
C PHE A 11 8.59 17.92 4.61
N LEU A 12 8.64 19.16 5.11
CA LEU A 12 8.78 19.43 6.55
C LEU A 12 7.50 19.20 7.36
N VAL A 13 6.31 19.38 6.78
CA VAL A 13 5.02 19.18 7.48
C VAL A 13 4.60 17.70 7.52
N CYS A 14 4.86 16.93 6.46
CA CYS A 14 4.71 15.47 6.51
C CYS A 14 5.80 14.81 7.40
N ALA A 15 7.01 15.39 7.44
CA ALA A 15 8.04 14.93 8.36
C ALA A 15 7.71 15.23 9.82
N SER A 16 7.13 16.38 10.17
CA SER A 16 6.94 16.76 11.58
C SER A 16 5.87 15.93 12.33
N PHE A 17 4.80 15.48 11.67
CA PHE A 17 3.87 14.50 12.27
C PHE A 17 4.48 13.09 12.38
N SER A 18 5.37 12.71 11.43
CA SER A 18 6.14 11.48 11.53
C SER A 18 7.19 11.52 12.66
N VAL A 19 7.76 12.69 12.97
CA VAL A 19 8.83 12.83 13.98
C VAL A 19 8.28 12.66 15.40
N ALA A 20 7.08 13.15 15.71
CA ALA A 20 6.50 12.99 17.06
C ALA A 20 6.15 11.53 17.40
N HIS A 21 5.74 10.73 16.40
CA HIS A 21 5.55 9.28 16.58
C HIS A 21 6.86 8.49 16.45
N ALA A 22 7.82 8.93 15.63
CA ALA A 22 9.14 8.30 15.50
C ALA A 22 10.05 8.48 16.73
N GLN A 23 9.73 9.44 17.61
CA GLN A 23 10.45 9.65 18.87
C GLN A 23 9.99 8.73 20.00
N GLN A 24 8.80 8.12 19.92
CA GLN A 24 8.37 7.16 20.94
C GLN A 24 9.11 5.83 20.75
N SER A 25 9.57 5.26 21.85
CA SER A 25 10.17 3.93 21.82
C SER A 25 9.08 2.90 21.51
N PRO A 26 9.38 1.82 20.78
CA PRO A 26 8.46 0.70 20.58
C PRO A 26 7.82 0.19 21.88
N HIS A 27 8.57 0.25 22.99
CA HIS A 27 8.10 -0.13 24.31
C HIS A 27 6.97 0.78 24.83
N GLU A 28 7.11 2.10 24.72
CA GLU A 28 6.07 3.06 25.15
C GLU A 28 4.79 2.90 24.32
N ILE A 29 4.93 2.65 23.01
CA ILE A 29 3.80 2.38 22.13
C ILE A 29 3.06 1.11 22.59
N ARG A 30 3.80 0.02 22.86
CA ARG A 30 3.22 -1.24 23.36
C ARG A 30 2.56 -1.08 24.74
N MET A 31 3.10 -0.25 25.63
CA MET A 31 2.46 0.04 26.92
C MET A 31 1.14 0.81 26.76
N LYS A 32 1.08 1.81 25.87
CA LYS A 32 -0.16 2.54 25.57
C LYS A 32 -1.23 1.64 24.96
N ILE A 33 -0.83 0.81 24.00
CA ILE A 33 -1.63 -0.26 23.37
C ILE A 33 -2.24 -1.16 24.45
N PHE A 34 -1.41 -1.68 25.36
CA PHE A 34 -1.86 -2.53 26.48
C PHE A 34 -2.93 -1.83 27.32
N GLY A 35 -2.68 -0.59 27.77
CA GLY A 35 -3.63 0.17 28.59
C GLY A 35 -4.95 0.45 27.88
N ALA A 36 -4.90 0.88 26.61
CA ALA A 36 -6.10 1.17 25.81
C ALA A 36 -7.00 -0.07 25.66
N TRP A 37 -6.41 -1.25 25.49
CA TRP A 37 -7.16 -2.49 25.34
C TRP A 37 -7.74 -3.03 26.64
N LEU A 38 -7.15 -2.74 27.79
CA LEU A 38 -7.83 -3.01 29.06
C LEU A 38 -9.12 -2.20 29.19
N GLU A 39 -9.09 -0.93 28.80
CA GLU A 39 -10.30 -0.09 28.81
C GLU A 39 -11.32 -0.60 27.78
N GLU A 40 -10.90 -1.06 26.61
CA GLU A 40 -11.81 -1.63 25.62
C GLU A 40 -12.43 -2.96 26.08
N ALA A 41 -11.63 -3.88 26.65
CA ALA A 41 -12.16 -5.10 27.27
C ALA A 41 -13.19 -4.78 28.35
N LYS A 42 -12.92 -3.77 29.18
CA LYS A 42 -13.84 -3.32 30.22
C LYS A 42 -15.16 -2.82 29.63
N LYS A 43 -15.12 -1.99 28.58
CA LYS A 43 -16.34 -1.54 27.88
C LYS A 43 -17.17 -2.71 27.35
N HIS A 44 -16.54 -3.69 26.71
CA HIS A 44 -17.25 -4.89 26.25
C HIS A 44 -17.87 -5.68 27.41
N LEU A 45 -17.14 -5.85 28.53
CA LEU A 45 -17.70 -6.50 29.73
C LEU A 45 -18.85 -5.71 30.35
N ASP A 46 -18.80 -4.37 30.33
CA ASP A 46 -19.87 -3.50 30.81
C ASP A 46 -21.10 -3.55 29.88
N ALA A 47 -20.88 -3.74 28.58
CA ALA A 47 -21.94 -3.95 27.58
C ALA A 47 -22.50 -5.38 27.55
N GLY A 48 -21.95 -6.31 28.35
CA GLY A 48 -22.36 -7.72 28.37
C GLY A 48 -21.75 -8.58 27.26
N ASP A 49 -20.83 -8.02 26.47
CA ASP A 49 -20.14 -8.71 25.38
C ASP A 49 -18.89 -9.44 25.89
N GLN A 50 -19.12 -10.60 26.52
CA GLN A 50 -18.04 -11.36 27.13
C GLN A 50 -17.05 -11.90 26.11
N THR A 51 -17.47 -12.26 24.90
CA THR A 51 -16.60 -12.92 23.92
C THR A 51 -15.56 -11.96 23.36
N GLU A 52 -15.94 -10.73 23.01
CA GLU A 52 -14.99 -9.70 22.56
C GLU A 52 -13.99 -9.35 23.68
N ALA A 53 -14.48 -9.19 24.91
CA ALA A 53 -13.61 -8.93 26.05
C ALA A 53 -12.60 -10.06 26.29
N ARG A 54 -13.03 -11.33 26.15
CA ARG A 54 -12.13 -12.49 26.26
C ARG A 54 -11.07 -12.47 25.17
N LEU A 55 -11.45 -12.18 23.92
CA LEU A 55 -10.49 -12.09 22.82
C LEU A 55 -9.43 -11.02 23.09
N ILE A 56 -9.84 -9.84 23.51
CA ILE A 56 -8.94 -8.74 23.88
C ILE A 56 -7.96 -9.20 24.98
N LEU A 57 -8.47 -9.78 26.06
CA LEU A 57 -7.66 -10.23 27.19
C LEU A 57 -6.72 -11.39 26.84
N LEU A 58 -7.13 -12.31 25.95
CA LEU A 58 -6.26 -13.35 25.41
C LEU A 58 -5.12 -12.74 24.57
N GLY A 59 -5.42 -11.74 23.74
CA GLY A 59 -4.45 -10.97 22.96
C GLY A 59 -3.35 -10.33 23.80
N LEU A 60 -3.68 -9.87 25.01
CA LEU A 60 -2.77 -9.17 25.91
C LEU A 60 -1.92 -10.09 26.81
N VAL A 61 -2.12 -11.41 26.78
CA VAL A 61 -1.50 -12.32 27.76
C VAL A 61 0.03 -12.33 27.67
N GLY A 62 0.60 -12.31 26.46
CA GLY A 62 2.05 -12.28 26.28
C GLY A 62 2.68 -11.02 26.90
N GLN A 63 2.04 -9.88 26.67
CA GLN A 63 2.46 -8.59 27.22
C GLN A 63 2.34 -8.56 28.75
N ARG A 64 1.20 -9.03 29.29
CA ARG A 64 0.99 -9.17 30.75
C ARG A 64 2.10 -9.97 31.42
N MET A 65 2.51 -11.09 30.81
CA MET A 65 3.57 -11.95 31.37
C MET A 65 4.95 -11.28 31.25
N SER A 66 5.20 -10.52 30.19
CA SER A 66 6.44 -9.75 30.03
C SER A 66 6.56 -8.57 31.01
N TYR A 67 5.44 -7.98 31.43
CA TYR A 67 5.39 -6.79 32.28
C TYR A 67 5.39 -7.08 33.78
N ASP A 68 5.38 -8.34 34.19
CA ASP A 68 5.30 -8.75 35.61
C ASP A 68 6.43 -8.17 36.48
N ARG A 69 7.58 -7.86 35.86
CA ARG A 69 8.75 -7.26 36.51
C ARG A 69 8.85 -5.74 36.39
N ASN A 70 7.95 -5.11 35.62
CA ASN A 70 7.95 -3.67 35.39
C ASN A 70 7.04 -2.98 36.41
N LYS A 71 7.65 -2.31 37.41
CA LYS A 71 6.91 -1.58 38.45
C LYS A 71 5.96 -0.52 37.88
N ALA A 72 6.32 0.11 36.75
CA ALA A 72 5.45 1.10 36.11
C ALA A 72 4.16 0.49 35.54
N MET A 73 4.12 -0.82 35.32
CA MET A 73 2.96 -1.54 34.79
C MET A 73 2.15 -2.30 35.84
N ALA A 74 2.49 -2.18 37.13
CA ALA A 74 1.86 -2.95 38.20
C ALA A 74 0.34 -2.74 38.27
N GLU A 75 -0.14 -1.49 38.15
CA GLU A 75 -1.56 -1.17 38.17
C GLU A 75 -2.30 -1.72 36.94
N ALA A 76 -1.72 -1.58 35.75
CA ALA A 76 -2.29 -2.10 34.52
C ALA A 76 -2.36 -3.64 34.56
N CYS A 77 -1.34 -4.31 35.07
CA CYS A 77 -1.33 -5.76 35.29
C CYS A 77 -2.41 -6.21 36.28
N ALA A 78 -2.59 -5.48 37.38
CA ALA A 78 -3.65 -5.76 38.34
C ALA A 78 -5.05 -5.48 37.77
N ASN A 79 -5.19 -4.52 36.85
CA ASN A 79 -6.44 -4.30 36.12
C ASN A 79 -6.74 -5.45 35.15
N TYR A 80 -5.74 -5.91 34.39
CA TYR A 80 -5.85 -7.09 33.54
C TYR A 80 -6.35 -8.31 34.33
N ASP A 81 -5.73 -8.61 35.48
CA ASP A 81 -6.09 -9.78 36.29
C ASP A 81 -7.55 -9.69 36.80
N ARG A 82 -8.03 -8.49 37.16
CA ARG A 82 -9.44 -8.24 37.52
C ARG A 82 -10.40 -8.46 36.36
N LEU A 83 -10.05 -7.97 35.17
CA LEU A 83 -10.87 -8.12 33.96
C LEU A 83 -10.94 -9.58 33.50
N VAL A 84 -9.83 -10.33 33.59
CA VAL A 84 -9.81 -11.78 33.34
C VAL A 84 -10.74 -12.52 34.29
N ALA A 85 -10.64 -12.25 35.60
CA ALA A 85 -11.52 -12.87 36.58
C ALA A 85 -13.00 -12.61 36.27
N ARG A 86 -13.35 -11.36 35.92
CA ARG A 86 -14.71 -10.99 35.53
C ARG A 86 -15.16 -11.70 34.25
N ALA A 87 -14.32 -11.73 33.21
CA ALA A 87 -14.65 -12.31 31.91
C ALA A 87 -14.85 -13.84 31.95
N TRP A 88 -14.19 -14.53 32.89
CA TRP A 88 -14.34 -15.98 33.10
C TRP A 88 -15.22 -16.32 34.32
N GLY A 89 -15.92 -15.36 34.91
CA GLY A 89 -16.90 -15.60 35.97
C GLY A 89 -16.30 -16.09 37.29
N LEU A 90 -15.04 -15.78 37.57
CA LEU A 90 -14.40 -16.09 38.85
C LEU A 90 -14.84 -15.10 39.93
N THR A 91 -15.10 -15.60 41.14
CA THR A 91 -15.38 -14.74 42.29
C THR A 91 -14.12 -13.98 42.73
N LEU A 92 -14.28 -12.70 43.10
CA LEU A 92 -13.19 -11.82 43.55
C LEU A 92 -12.41 -12.38 44.76
N GLU A 93 -12.97 -13.33 45.52
CA GLU A 93 -12.28 -14.02 46.62
C GLU A 93 -11.13 -14.91 46.12
N GLY A 94 -11.24 -15.52 44.94
CA GLY A 94 -10.13 -16.27 44.31
C GLY A 94 -9.00 -15.38 43.79
N VAL A 95 -9.26 -14.09 43.54
CA VAL A 95 -8.29 -13.12 42.99
C VAL A 95 -7.57 -12.35 44.10
N LYS A 96 -8.25 -12.10 45.23
CA LYS A 96 -7.65 -11.43 46.40
C LYS A 96 -6.50 -12.24 47.00
N GLY A 97 -6.52 -13.57 46.91
CA GLY A 97 -5.41 -14.43 47.34
C GLY A 97 -4.10 -14.14 46.61
N SER A 98 -4.13 -13.89 45.29
CA SER A 98 -2.92 -13.61 44.52
C SER A 98 -2.40 -12.18 44.67
N ALA A 99 -3.30 -11.20 44.83
CA ALA A 99 -2.92 -9.80 45.02
C ALA A 99 -2.44 -9.49 46.45
N SER A 100 -3.04 -10.11 47.48
CA SER A 100 -2.56 -9.99 48.87
C SER A 100 -1.23 -10.72 49.07
N GLU A 101 -1.01 -11.87 48.43
CA GLU A 101 0.30 -12.53 48.39
C GLU A 101 1.37 -11.69 47.69
N ALA A 102 1.05 -11.05 46.56
CA ALA A 102 1.98 -10.17 45.87
C ALA A 102 2.35 -8.94 46.70
N LYS A 103 1.38 -8.33 47.40
CA LYS A 103 1.60 -7.18 48.29
C LYS A 103 2.39 -7.56 49.55
N ALA A 104 2.04 -8.68 50.21
CA ALA A 104 2.75 -9.19 51.38
C ALA A 104 4.21 -9.58 51.05
N LYS A 105 4.48 -10.11 49.85
CA LYS A 105 5.83 -10.43 49.38
C LYS A 105 6.65 -9.18 49.03
N LEU A 106 6.02 -8.10 48.56
CA LEU A 106 6.68 -6.82 48.31
C LEU A 106 7.06 -6.11 49.61
N GLU A 107 6.22 -6.23 50.64
CA GLU A 107 6.48 -5.72 52.00
C GLU A 107 7.51 -6.58 52.77
N ASP A 108 7.52 -7.92 52.61
CA ASP A 108 8.57 -8.80 53.17
C ASP A 108 9.94 -8.56 52.51
N ALA A 109 9.97 -8.29 51.19
CA ALA A 109 11.19 -7.95 50.48
C ALA A 109 11.76 -6.59 50.92
N THR A 110 10.93 -5.56 51.12
CA THR A 110 11.41 -4.26 51.62
C THR A 110 11.79 -4.29 53.10
N SER A 111 11.17 -5.16 53.91
CA SER A 111 11.54 -5.43 55.30
C SER A 111 12.91 -6.14 55.44
N LYS A 112 13.22 -7.10 54.56
CA LYS A 112 14.49 -7.86 54.57
C LYS A 112 15.71 -7.11 54.02
N PHE A 113 15.53 -5.96 53.37
CA PHE A 113 16.63 -5.12 52.86
C PHE A 113 17.02 -3.97 53.81
N GLY A 114 16.78 -4.13 55.12
CA GLY A 114 17.54 -3.43 56.14
C GLY A 114 19.02 -3.83 56.08
N PHE A 115 19.83 -2.99 55.44
CA PHE A 115 21.29 -3.10 55.30
C PHE A 115 21.98 -3.78 56.48
N THR A 116 22.55 -4.97 56.24
CA THR A 116 23.80 -5.41 56.88
C THR A 116 24.56 -6.33 55.91
N PHE A 117 25.77 -5.90 55.54
CA PHE A 117 26.69 -6.66 54.70
C PHE A 117 27.21 -7.89 55.47
N GLY A 118 26.82 -9.09 55.06
CA GLY A 118 27.32 -10.35 55.62
C GLY A 118 27.24 -11.49 54.61
N LYS A 119 28.40 -12.06 54.29
CA LYS A 119 28.59 -13.11 53.27
C LYS A 119 27.79 -14.39 53.56
N LYS A 120 26.62 -14.53 52.96
CA LYS A 120 26.05 -15.82 52.55
C LYS A 120 25.36 -15.64 51.21
N LYS A 121 25.69 -16.52 50.24
CA LYS A 121 24.96 -16.64 48.97
C LYS A 121 23.48 -16.83 49.32
N PRO A 122 22.57 -15.88 49.01
CA PRO A 122 21.17 -16.17 49.13
C PRO A 122 20.82 -17.16 48.02
N SER A 123 20.35 -18.34 48.41
CA SER A 123 19.53 -19.15 47.51
C SER A 123 18.44 -18.24 46.94
N ALA A 124 18.32 -18.20 45.62
CA ALA A 124 17.32 -17.39 44.94
C ALA A 124 15.95 -17.62 45.60
N PRO A 125 15.18 -16.57 45.93
CA PRO A 125 13.85 -16.75 46.49
C PRO A 125 13.05 -17.62 45.53
N GLN A 126 12.61 -18.78 46.01
CA GLN A 126 11.66 -19.61 45.28
C GLN A 126 10.39 -18.79 45.13
N ILE A 127 10.17 -18.30 43.92
CA ILE A 127 8.90 -17.71 43.50
C ILE A 127 7.90 -18.86 43.54
N GLN A 128 7.11 -18.97 44.61
CA GLN A 128 5.90 -19.78 44.55
C GLN A 128 4.98 -19.16 43.49
N GLU A 129 4.87 -19.88 42.37
CA GLU A 129 4.03 -19.61 41.22
C GLU A 129 2.61 -19.30 41.68
N GLY A 130 2.13 -18.09 41.42
CA GLY A 130 0.76 -17.73 41.72
C GLY A 130 -0.19 -18.58 40.89
N SER A 131 -0.85 -19.56 41.52
CA SER A 131 -1.89 -20.44 40.95
C SER A 131 -1.66 -20.74 39.47
N SER A 132 -0.72 -21.65 39.20
CA SER A 132 -0.53 -22.22 37.86
C SER A 132 -1.84 -22.83 37.38
N ALA A 133 -2.18 -22.66 36.10
CA ALA A 133 -3.33 -23.35 35.51
C ALA A 133 -3.24 -24.86 35.76
N SER A 134 -4.37 -25.52 36.00
CA SER A 134 -4.36 -26.97 36.23
C SER A 134 -3.87 -27.71 34.99
N GLU A 135 -3.21 -28.87 35.16
CA GLU A 135 -2.73 -29.69 34.04
C GLU A 135 -3.85 -30.04 33.05
N GLU A 136 -5.08 -30.24 33.55
CA GLU A 136 -6.25 -30.50 32.72
C GLU A 136 -6.68 -29.28 31.91
N GLU A 137 -6.61 -28.07 32.46
CA GLU A 137 -6.85 -26.83 31.71
C GLU A 137 -5.78 -26.58 30.65
N VAL A 138 -4.51 -26.83 30.96
CA VAL A 138 -3.40 -26.71 30.00
C VAL A 138 -3.57 -27.71 28.86
N LYS A 139 -3.95 -28.95 29.16
CA LYS A 139 -4.24 -29.98 28.14
C LYS A 139 -5.41 -29.58 27.24
N ARG A 140 -6.51 -29.07 27.83
CA ARG A 140 -7.66 -28.56 27.06
C ARG A 140 -7.28 -27.35 26.19
N ALA A 141 -6.48 -26.43 26.72
CA ALA A 141 -5.94 -25.29 25.97
C ALA A 141 -5.11 -25.76 24.78
N GLY A 142 -4.22 -26.75 24.97
CA GLY A 142 -3.35 -27.27 23.91
C GLY A 142 -4.12 -27.91 22.74
N ALA A 143 -5.18 -28.66 23.05
CA ALA A 143 -6.07 -29.22 22.02
C ALA A 143 -6.76 -28.11 21.21
N LEU A 144 -7.31 -27.10 21.89
CA LEU A 144 -7.95 -25.95 21.25
C LEU A 144 -6.96 -25.12 20.41
N CYS A 145 -5.75 -24.90 20.92
CA CYS A 145 -4.70 -24.19 20.18
C CYS A 145 -4.36 -24.91 18.88
N SER A 146 -4.21 -26.23 18.93
CA SER A 146 -3.88 -27.05 17.76
C SER A 146 -4.95 -26.97 16.66
N GLU A 147 -6.23 -26.99 17.04
CA GLU A 147 -7.36 -26.83 16.12
C GLU A 147 -7.34 -25.45 15.43
N PHE A 148 -7.19 -24.37 16.21
CA PHE A 148 -7.35 -23.02 15.69
C PHE A 148 -6.13 -22.49 14.95
N LYS A 149 -4.90 -22.92 15.29
CA LYS A 149 -3.68 -22.49 14.57
C LYS A 149 -3.75 -22.78 13.08
N ALA A 150 -4.29 -23.94 12.69
CA ALA A 150 -4.46 -24.30 11.29
C ALA A 150 -5.39 -23.33 10.53
N ARG A 151 -6.45 -22.84 11.19
CA ARG A 151 -7.43 -21.89 10.64
C ARG A 151 -6.90 -20.46 10.59
N LEU A 152 -5.94 -20.13 11.46
CA LEU A 152 -5.43 -18.77 11.65
C LEU A 152 -4.13 -18.48 10.90
N LYS A 153 -3.44 -19.52 10.39
CA LYS A 153 -2.12 -19.40 9.76
C LYS A 153 -2.08 -18.38 8.61
N ASP A 154 -3.11 -18.35 7.78
CA ASP A 154 -3.17 -17.45 6.61
C ASP A 154 -3.41 -15.99 7.02
N TYR A 155 -4.07 -15.77 8.16
CA TYR A 155 -4.35 -14.44 8.69
C TYR A 155 -3.19 -13.89 9.52
N ASP A 156 -2.54 -14.73 10.33
CA ASP A 156 -1.48 -14.30 11.26
C ASP A 156 -0.34 -13.57 10.54
N PHE A 157 0.02 -14.00 9.33
CA PHE A 157 1.05 -13.32 8.55
C PHE A 157 0.71 -11.84 8.29
N VAL A 158 -0.57 -11.51 8.07
CA VAL A 158 -1.00 -10.13 7.83
C VAL A 158 -0.87 -9.29 9.10
N PHE A 159 -1.34 -9.82 10.25
CA PHE A 159 -1.21 -9.15 11.54
C PHE A 159 0.25 -8.99 11.97
N TYR A 160 1.07 -10.01 11.73
CA TYR A 160 2.51 -9.98 11.97
C TYR A 160 3.20 -8.88 11.15
N GLN A 161 2.89 -8.76 9.86
CA GLN A 161 3.48 -7.73 8.99
C GLN A 161 3.16 -6.32 9.45
N VAL A 162 1.94 -6.09 9.97
CA VAL A 162 1.56 -4.80 10.55
C VAL A 162 2.21 -4.58 11.91
N SER A 163 2.22 -5.59 12.79
CA SER A 163 2.88 -5.47 14.10
C SER A 163 4.38 -5.16 13.96
N ARG A 164 5.06 -5.72 12.95
CA ARG A 164 6.48 -5.42 12.68
C ARG A 164 6.72 -3.95 12.34
N MET A 165 5.73 -3.22 11.83
CA MET A 165 5.89 -1.79 11.51
C MET A 165 6.21 -0.95 12.74
N ILE A 166 5.83 -1.40 13.95
CA ILE A 166 6.20 -0.75 15.21
C ILE A 166 7.73 -0.76 15.40
N ASP A 167 8.37 -1.87 14.98
CA ASP A 167 9.79 -2.11 15.17
C ASP A 167 10.62 -1.74 13.91
N GLU A 168 10.00 -1.73 12.72
CA GLU A 168 10.63 -1.45 11.42
C GLU A 168 10.44 -0.01 10.95
N ARG A 169 11.39 0.86 11.29
CA ARG A 169 11.37 2.28 10.92
C ARG A 169 11.71 2.58 9.44
N MET A 170 12.04 1.57 8.64
CA MET A 170 12.59 1.74 7.28
C MET A 170 11.56 1.61 6.14
N LEU A 171 10.30 1.31 6.45
CA LEU A 171 9.28 1.12 5.42
C LEU A 171 8.84 2.46 4.84
N SER A 172 8.72 2.51 3.52
CA SER A 172 8.13 3.66 2.83
C SER A 172 6.66 3.83 3.20
N ARG A 173 6.13 5.05 3.08
CA ARG A 173 4.70 5.32 3.34
C ARG A 173 3.77 4.44 2.50
N SER A 174 4.13 4.17 1.24
CA SER A 174 3.34 3.30 0.37
C SER A 174 3.27 1.87 0.91
N GLU A 175 4.39 1.31 1.39
CA GLU A 175 4.43 -0.03 1.97
C GLU A 175 3.65 -0.10 3.29
N GLN A 176 3.74 0.94 4.12
CA GLN A 176 2.96 1.04 5.36
C GLN A 176 1.45 1.06 5.07
N SER A 177 1.01 1.85 4.10
CA SER A 177 -0.39 1.89 3.67
C SER A 177 -0.87 0.55 3.12
N GLU A 178 -0.08 -0.10 2.27
CA GLU A 178 -0.46 -1.40 1.67
C GLU A 178 -0.67 -2.47 2.74
N ARG A 179 0.23 -2.55 3.72
CA ARG A 179 0.12 -3.49 4.84
C ARG A 179 -1.13 -3.23 5.69
N VAL A 180 -1.44 -1.97 5.99
CA VAL A 180 -2.62 -1.59 6.78
C VAL A 180 -3.90 -1.87 6.01
N SER A 181 -4.00 -1.50 4.73
CA SER A 181 -5.16 -1.78 3.89
C SER A 181 -5.44 -3.28 3.80
N LYS A 182 -4.41 -4.09 3.56
CA LYS A 182 -4.53 -5.56 3.51
C LYS A 182 -5.02 -6.17 4.83
N LEU A 183 -4.65 -5.56 5.97
CA LEU A 183 -5.19 -5.98 7.27
C LEU A 183 -6.70 -5.75 7.32
N PHE A 184 -7.20 -4.59 6.91
CA PHE A 184 -8.64 -4.30 6.93
C PHE A 184 -9.45 -5.15 5.94
N GLU A 185 -8.84 -5.61 4.84
CA GLU A 185 -9.48 -6.58 3.93
C GLU A 185 -9.71 -7.96 4.56
N THR A 186 -8.87 -8.33 5.53
CA THR A 186 -8.86 -9.69 6.11
C THR A 186 -9.38 -9.74 7.54
N VAL A 187 -9.48 -8.60 8.22
CA VAL A 187 -9.77 -8.52 9.65
C VAL A 187 -11.12 -9.13 10.02
N ASP A 188 -12.17 -8.92 9.22
CA ASP A 188 -13.51 -9.44 9.54
C ASP A 188 -13.56 -10.97 9.54
N GLN A 189 -12.84 -11.60 8.61
CA GLN A 189 -12.76 -13.06 8.54
C GLN A 189 -11.91 -13.60 9.68
N ALA A 190 -10.74 -13.00 9.92
CA ALA A 190 -9.85 -13.39 11.01
C ALA A 190 -10.55 -13.23 12.38
N LYS A 191 -11.25 -12.11 12.58
CA LYS A 191 -11.98 -11.80 13.82
C LYS A 191 -13.04 -12.86 14.13
N LYS A 192 -13.79 -13.34 13.13
CA LYS A 192 -14.75 -14.44 13.32
C LYS A 192 -14.08 -15.71 13.86
N VAL A 193 -12.92 -16.08 13.33
CA VAL A 193 -12.16 -17.25 13.82
C VAL A 193 -11.64 -17.01 15.24
N TRP A 194 -11.13 -15.82 15.52
CA TRP A 194 -10.64 -15.44 16.85
C TRP A 194 -11.74 -15.36 17.91
N LEU A 195 -12.94 -14.91 17.56
CA LEU A 195 -14.08 -14.91 18.47
C LEU A 195 -14.56 -16.33 18.80
N ASP A 196 -14.57 -17.23 17.82
CA ASP A 196 -14.85 -18.66 18.04
C ASP A 196 -13.82 -19.31 18.98
N PHE A 197 -12.53 -18.93 18.83
CA PHE A 197 -11.49 -19.34 19.79
C PHE A 197 -11.76 -18.78 21.19
N ALA A 198 -11.98 -17.47 21.32
CA ALA A 198 -12.18 -16.78 22.60
C ALA A 198 -13.42 -17.26 23.37
N ALA A 199 -14.47 -17.68 22.67
CA ALA A 199 -15.66 -18.25 23.28
C ALA A 199 -15.36 -19.57 24.02
N LYS A 200 -14.41 -20.36 23.51
CA LYS A 200 -14.05 -21.71 24.00
C LYS A 200 -12.80 -21.72 24.87
N ALA A 201 -11.95 -20.70 24.75
CA ALA A 201 -10.66 -20.66 25.39
C ALA A 201 -10.78 -20.69 26.93
N PRO A 202 -9.93 -21.49 27.61
CA PRO A 202 -9.76 -21.37 29.04
C PRO A 202 -9.07 -20.03 29.37
N GLN A 203 -8.79 -19.80 30.65
CA GLN A 203 -8.16 -18.56 31.06
C GLN A 203 -6.82 -18.33 30.36
N PRO A 204 -6.41 -17.06 30.14
CA PRO A 204 -5.20 -16.74 29.40
C PRO A 204 -3.93 -17.43 29.92
N LYS A 205 -3.79 -17.64 31.24
CA LYS A 205 -2.64 -18.37 31.81
C LYS A 205 -2.53 -19.83 31.31
N ALA A 206 -3.66 -20.51 31.11
CA ALA A 206 -3.67 -21.87 30.59
C ALA A 206 -3.24 -21.90 29.12
N VAL A 207 -3.71 -20.94 28.31
CA VAL A 207 -3.27 -20.76 26.92
C VAL A 207 -1.77 -20.44 26.85
N TYR A 208 -1.30 -19.56 27.74
CA TYR A 208 0.12 -19.19 27.83
C TYR A 208 1.02 -20.38 28.15
N ALA A 209 0.61 -21.24 29.09
CA ALA A 209 1.35 -22.44 29.44
C ALA A 209 1.28 -23.53 28.36
N ALA A 210 0.20 -23.59 27.59
CA ALA A 210 -0.04 -24.65 26.62
C ALA A 210 0.70 -24.45 25.29
N ASP A 211 0.72 -23.23 24.75
CA ASP A 211 1.21 -23.01 23.38
C ASP A 211 1.76 -21.59 23.16
N ALA A 212 3.09 -21.47 23.18
CA ALA A 212 3.79 -20.20 22.96
C ALA A 212 3.59 -19.62 21.55
N GLU A 213 3.35 -20.46 20.53
CA GLU A 213 3.08 -20.00 19.16
C GLU A 213 1.70 -19.34 19.10
N MET A 214 0.68 -19.96 19.73
CA MET A 214 -0.65 -19.35 19.82
C MET A 214 -0.62 -18.01 20.56
N VAL A 215 0.13 -17.92 21.66
CA VAL A 215 0.33 -16.63 22.37
C VAL A 215 0.90 -15.57 21.44
N LYS A 216 1.88 -15.94 20.60
CA LYS A 216 2.47 -15.02 19.64
C LYS A 216 1.47 -14.59 18.57
N MET A 217 0.63 -15.51 18.07
CA MET A 217 -0.42 -15.18 17.10
C MET A 217 -1.48 -14.25 17.71
N LEU A 218 -1.84 -14.47 18.98
CA LEU A 218 -2.73 -13.59 19.75
C LEU A 218 -2.12 -12.19 19.94
N ASP A 219 -0.84 -12.10 20.28
CA ASP A 219 -0.13 -10.82 20.40
C ASP A 219 -0.02 -10.11 19.05
N ASN A 220 0.28 -10.82 17.96
CA ASN A 220 0.26 -10.28 16.60
C ASN A 220 -1.11 -9.72 16.25
N TYR A 221 -2.18 -10.48 16.50
CA TYR A 221 -3.55 -10.04 16.25
C TYR A 221 -3.86 -8.76 17.02
N ALA A 222 -3.70 -8.76 18.34
CA ALA A 222 -4.02 -7.62 19.17
C ALA A 222 -3.15 -6.40 18.83
N THR A 223 -1.83 -6.56 18.83
CA THR A 223 -0.88 -5.47 18.58
C THR A 223 -0.97 -4.97 17.14
N GLY A 224 -1.03 -5.87 16.16
CA GLY A 224 -1.13 -5.53 14.74
C GLY A 224 -2.44 -4.84 14.40
N PHE A 225 -3.57 -5.34 14.90
CA PHE A 225 -4.88 -4.70 14.69
C PHE A 225 -4.94 -3.33 15.36
N MET A 226 -4.49 -3.20 16.61
CA MET A 226 -4.43 -1.91 17.29
C MET A 226 -3.59 -0.89 16.57
N TRP A 227 -2.38 -1.30 16.20
CA TRP A 227 -1.48 -0.42 15.48
C TRP A 227 -2.11 0.00 14.15
N ALA A 228 -2.74 -0.92 13.43
CA ALA A 228 -3.48 -0.60 12.20
C ALA A 228 -4.59 0.41 12.43
N VAL A 229 -5.39 0.26 13.49
CA VAL A 229 -6.50 1.18 13.80
C VAL A 229 -5.98 2.57 14.17
N ALA A 230 -5.01 2.65 15.08
CA ALA A 230 -4.44 3.92 15.51
C ALA A 230 -3.68 4.61 14.37
N PHE A 231 -2.74 3.91 13.75
CA PHE A 231 -1.95 4.45 12.64
C PHE A 231 -2.82 4.75 11.41
N GLY A 232 -3.74 3.85 11.08
CA GLY A 232 -4.69 4.03 9.98
C GLY A 232 -5.56 5.26 10.19
N SER A 233 -6.22 5.37 11.34
CA SER A 233 -7.18 6.45 11.61
C SER A 233 -6.51 7.80 11.89
N ASP A 234 -5.44 7.82 12.67
CA ASP A 234 -4.84 9.07 13.15
C ASP A 234 -3.75 9.62 12.22
N VAL A 235 -3.15 8.75 11.39
CA VAL A 235 -2.05 9.13 10.50
C VAL A 235 -2.45 9.01 9.04
N LEU A 236 -2.84 7.82 8.59
CA LEU A 236 -3.11 7.59 7.16
C LEU A 236 -4.36 8.32 6.69
N VAL A 237 -5.48 8.22 7.41
CA VAL A 237 -6.75 8.83 6.98
C VAL A 237 -6.61 10.34 6.71
N PRO A 238 -6.06 11.16 7.62
CA PRO A 238 -5.84 12.59 7.34
C PRO A 238 -4.91 12.85 6.15
N GLU A 239 -3.80 12.11 6.04
CA GLU A 239 -2.83 12.27 4.93
C GLU A 239 -3.48 11.96 3.57
N TYR A 240 -4.26 10.87 3.49
CA TYR A 240 -4.91 10.43 2.26
C TYR A 240 -6.14 11.27 1.89
N LEU A 241 -6.87 11.83 2.88
CA LEU A 241 -7.93 12.81 2.61
C LEU A 241 -7.34 14.10 2.01
N GLU A 242 -6.22 14.61 2.54
CA GLU A 242 -5.58 15.80 1.98
C GLU A 242 -4.97 15.51 0.58
N CYS A 243 -4.40 14.31 0.37
CA CYS A 243 -4.01 13.83 -0.96
C CYS A 243 -5.19 13.92 -1.94
N ALA A 244 -6.33 13.30 -1.61
CA ALA A 244 -7.48 13.24 -2.48
C ALA A 244 -8.03 14.64 -2.79
N LYS A 245 -8.17 15.48 -1.76
CA LYS A 245 -8.60 16.88 -1.90
C LYS A 245 -7.70 17.69 -2.83
N LYS A 246 -6.38 17.57 -2.66
CA LYS A 246 -5.41 18.27 -3.51
C LYS A 246 -5.46 17.78 -4.96
N ALA A 247 -5.51 16.47 -5.17
CA ALA A 247 -5.59 15.87 -6.48
C ALA A 247 -6.89 16.29 -7.22
N ILE A 248 -8.03 16.35 -6.52
CA ILE A 248 -9.30 16.90 -7.05
C ILE A 248 -9.14 18.37 -7.43
N ALA A 249 -8.51 19.19 -6.59
CA ALA A 249 -8.29 20.60 -6.89
C ALA A 249 -7.40 20.80 -8.14
N GLU A 250 -6.33 20.01 -8.27
CA GLU A 250 -5.45 19.99 -9.44
C GLU A 250 -6.20 19.54 -10.71
N ALA A 251 -7.01 18.48 -10.61
CA ALA A 251 -7.86 18.00 -11.70
C ALA A 251 -8.86 19.08 -12.15
N LYS A 252 -9.49 19.81 -11.22
CA LYS A 252 -10.43 20.90 -11.54
C LYS A 252 -9.77 22.08 -12.25
N GLN A 253 -8.48 22.33 -11.98
CA GLN A 253 -7.71 23.42 -12.61
C GLN A 253 -7.04 23.02 -13.93
N ALA A 254 -6.93 21.73 -14.22
CA ALA A 254 -6.32 21.21 -15.42
C ALA A 254 -7.14 21.56 -16.68
N LYS A 255 -6.42 21.77 -17.80
CA LYS A 255 -7.01 22.22 -19.07
C LYS A 255 -7.08 21.14 -20.13
N ASP A 256 -6.37 20.03 -19.94
CA ASP A 256 -6.29 18.90 -20.84
C ASP A 256 -6.85 17.63 -20.19
N ALA A 257 -7.44 16.76 -21.02
CA ALA A 257 -8.07 15.52 -20.56
C ALA A 257 -7.10 14.59 -19.80
N VAL A 258 -5.84 14.53 -20.25
CA VAL A 258 -4.84 13.61 -19.68
C VAL A 258 -4.53 13.97 -18.23
N THR A 259 -4.29 15.24 -17.95
CA THR A 259 -4.00 15.72 -16.60
C THR A 259 -5.22 15.59 -15.69
N ILE A 260 -6.44 15.90 -16.18
CA ILE A 260 -7.68 15.70 -15.40
C ILE A 260 -7.81 14.23 -14.98
N LYS A 261 -7.71 13.30 -15.94
CA LYS A 261 -7.85 11.86 -15.66
C LYS A 261 -6.79 11.37 -14.69
N SER A 262 -5.52 11.69 -14.93
CA SER A 262 -4.41 11.27 -14.06
C SER A 262 -4.61 11.75 -12.61
N LYS A 263 -5.11 12.97 -12.41
CA LYS A 263 -5.32 13.54 -11.08
C LYS A 263 -6.59 13.02 -10.41
N ALA A 264 -7.62 12.75 -11.18
CA ALA A 264 -8.81 12.08 -10.69
C ALA A 264 -8.50 10.63 -10.24
N ASP A 265 -7.69 9.88 -11.01
CA ASP A 265 -7.23 8.54 -10.64
C ASP A 265 -6.40 8.56 -9.34
N GLU A 266 -5.53 9.55 -9.17
CA GLU A 266 -4.77 9.77 -7.93
C GLU A 266 -5.72 10.01 -6.72
N ALA A 267 -6.72 10.88 -6.90
CA ALA A 267 -7.73 11.12 -5.88
C ALA A 267 -8.54 9.87 -5.53
N LEU A 268 -8.95 9.10 -6.53
CA LEU A 268 -9.72 7.88 -6.37
C LEU A 268 -8.92 6.83 -5.58
N LYS A 269 -7.62 6.68 -5.90
CA LYS A 269 -6.73 5.80 -5.13
C LYS A 269 -6.63 6.24 -3.67
N CYS A 270 -6.41 7.54 -3.43
CA CYS A 270 -6.31 8.07 -2.07
C CYS A 270 -7.61 7.90 -1.26
N ALA A 271 -8.78 8.19 -1.85
CA ALA A 271 -10.07 7.98 -1.22
C ALA A 271 -10.36 6.49 -0.94
N SER A 272 -9.98 5.59 -1.85
CA SER A 272 -10.18 4.14 -1.68
C SER A 272 -9.36 3.58 -0.51
N THR A 273 -8.13 4.07 -0.30
CA THR A 273 -7.34 3.72 0.90
C THR A 273 -8.06 4.12 2.18
N VAL A 274 -8.64 5.33 2.23
CA VAL A 274 -9.42 5.79 3.39
C VAL A 274 -10.63 4.90 3.63
N LEU A 275 -11.37 4.56 2.57
CA LEU A 275 -12.56 3.70 2.67
C LEU A 275 -12.23 2.26 3.09
N ALA A 276 -11.06 1.75 2.74
CA ALA A 276 -10.60 0.46 3.23
C ALA A 276 -10.35 0.47 4.76
N ILE A 277 -9.88 1.60 5.31
CA ILE A 277 -9.63 1.76 6.76
C ILE A 277 -10.93 2.13 7.51
N ASN A 278 -11.73 3.01 6.93
CA ASN A 278 -12.97 3.52 7.49
C ASN A 278 -14.02 3.67 6.37
N ALA A 279 -14.81 2.60 6.18
CA ALA A 279 -15.84 2.53 5.14
C ALA A 279 -16.94 3.59 5.29
N GLU A 280 -17.13 4.16 6.48
CA GLU A 280 -18.15 5.19 6.75
C GLU A 280 -17.62 6.62 6.66
N ASN A 281 -16.39 6.81 6.17
CA ASN A 281 -15.83 8.15 6.02
C ASN A 281 -16.53 8.94 4.90
N ASN A 282 -17.34 9.94 5.29
CA ASN A 282 -18.14 10.75 4.37
C ASN A 282 -17.29 11.58 3.39
N ASP A 283 -16.15 12.12 3.84
CA ASP A 283 -15.27 12.92 2.98
C ASP A 283 -14.66 12.05 1.87
N ALA A 284 -14.22 10.84 2.20
CA ALA A 284 -13.70 9.90 1.22
C ALA A 284 -14.77 9.44 0.21
N LYS A 285 -16.00 9.17 0.66
CA LYS A 285 -17.14 8.89 -0.24
C LYS A 285 -17.40 10.06 -1.20
N SER A 286 -17.37 11.30 -0.70
CA SER A 286 -17.52 12.52 -1.52
C SER A 286 -16.41 12.63 -2.56
N TYR A 287 -15.15 12.49 -2.14
CA TYR A 287 -14.00 12.57 -3.04
C TYR A 287 -13.97 11.48 -4.09
N GLN A 288 -14.39 10.26 -3.74
CA GLN A 288 -14.57 9.17 -4.72
C GLN A 288 -15.60 9.55 -5.79
N SER A 289 -16.76 10.12 -5.40
CA SER A 289 -17.77 10.58 -6.34
C SER A 289 -17.24 11.70 -7.24
N GLU A 290 -16.61 12.73 -6.66
CA GLU A 290 -16.04 13.85 -7.42
C GLU A 290 -14.94 13.41 -8.39
N ALA A 291 -14.10 12.45 -7.99
CA ALA A 291 -13.07 11.88 -8.85
C ALA A 291 -13.69 11.15 -10.05
N ASN A 292 -14.75 10.37 -9.85
CA ASN A 292 -15.45 9.69 -10.94
C ASN A 292 -16.06 10.68 -11.95
N GLU A 293 -16.69 11.75 -11.47
CA GLU A 293 -17.21 12.83 -12.35
C GLU A 293 -16.10 13.49 -13.18
N LEU A 294 -14.91 13.68 -12.59
CA LEU A 294 -13.75 14.22 -13.29
C LEU A 294 -13.19 13.26 -14.34
N ILE A 295 -13.21 11.95 -14.08
CA ILE A 295 -12.82 10.93 -15.06
C ILE A 295 -13.78 10.97 -16.25
N GLU A 296 -15.09 10.99 -16.02
CA GLU A 296 -16.09 11.09 -17.08
C GLU A 296 -15.89 12.37 -17.91
N LYS A 297 -15.69 13.51 -17.25
CA LYS A 297 -15.37 14.79 -17.92
C LYS A 297 -14.11 14.68 -18.77
N ALA A 298 -13.04 14.06 -18.26
CA ALA A 298 -11.80 13.87 -19.00
C ALA A 298 -12.03 13.00 -20.25
N GLU A 299 -12.83 11.94 -20.14
CA GLU A 299 -13.18 11.07 -21.27
C GLU A 299 -14.02 11.80 -22.32
N GLU A 300 -14.96 12.65 -21.91
CA GLU A 300 -15.69 13.52 -22.83
C GLU A 300 -14.78 14.53 -23.54
N MET A 301 -13.88 15.18 -22.81
CA MET A 301 -12.89 16.10 -23.39
C MET A 301 -12.02 15.37 -24.41
N ARG A 302 -11.55 14.17 -24.07
CA ARG A 302 -10.74 13.35 -24.96
C ARG A 302 -11.50 12.96 -26.23
N LYS A 303 -12.77 12.56 -26.12
CA LYS A 303 -13.63 12.28 -27.29
C LYS A 303 -13.76 13.51 -28.21
N LYS A 304 -13.94 14.70 -27.63
CA LYS A 304 -14.01 15.97 -28.40
C LYS A 304 -12.68 16.29 -29.10
N GLU A 305 -11.55 16.11 -28.42
CA GLU A 305 -10.20 16.27 -29.02
C GLU A 305 -10.01 15.34 -30.22
N ILE A 306 -10.31 14.05 -30.06
CA ILE A 306 -10.17 13.05 -31.14
C ILE A 306 -11.09 13.38 -32.32
N ALA A 307 -12.31 13.86 -32.05
CA ALA A 307 -13.26 14.29 -33.08
C ALA A 307 -12.77 15.52 -33.88
N GLN A 308 -11.92 16.36 -33.30
CA GLN A 308 -11.32 17.53 -33.95
C GLN A 308 -10.02 17.20 -34.69
N ASN A 309 -9.36 16.08 -34.36
CA ASN A 309 -8.14 15.68 -35.04
C ASN A 309 -8.36 15.42 -36.53
N ARG A 310 -7.43 15.89 -37.36
CA ARG A 310 -7.44 15.76 -38.82
C ARG A 310 -6.06 15.37 -39.29
N LEU A 311 -6.00 14.61 -40.39
CA LEU A 311 -4.75 14.43 -41.09
C LEU A 311 -4.19 15.79 -41.55
N PRO A 312 -2.86 15.96 -41.56
CA PRO A 312 -2.25 17.16 -42.13
C PRO A 312 -2.50 17.24 -43.64
N GLU A 313 -2.20 18.40 -44.23
CA GLU A 313 -2.22 18.55 -45.67
C GLU A 313 -1.04 17.83 -46.33
N ASP A 314 -1.30 17.25 -47.49
CA ASP A 314 -0.26 16.68 -48.33
C ASP A 314 0.51 17.78 -49.05
N LYS A 315 1.82 17.81 -48.88
CA LYS A 315 2.69 18.87 -49.42
C LYS A 315 3.53 18.39 -50.60
N TYR A 316 3.53 17.10 -50.94
CA TYR A 316 4.49 16.54 -51.88
C TYR A 316 4.19 16.96 -53.33
N ARG A 317 5.21 17.53 -53.97
CA ARG A 317 5.13 18.08 -55.33
C ARG A 317 5.74 17.17 -56.40
N GLY A 318 6.34 16.04 -56.01
CA GLY A 318 6.97 15.11 -56.94
C GLY A 318 5.96 14.36 -57.82
N LYS A 319 6.32 14.14 -59.09
CA LYS A 319 5.47 13.43 -60.06
C LYS A 319 5.29 11.94 -59.73
N ASP A 320 6.18 11.39 -58.92
CA ASP A 320 6.24 10.00 -58.46
C ASP A 320 5.41 9.72 -57.19
N LYS A 321 4.56 10.67 -56.77
CA LYS A 321 3.79 10.62 -55.51
C LYS A 321 3.14 9.27 -55.21
N LYS A 322 2.49 8.64 -56.19
CA LYS A 322 1.83 7.33 -56.00
C LYS A 322 2.83 6.23 -55.60
N ALA A 323 4.00 6.20 -56.23
CA ALA A 323 5.05 5.23 -55.93
C ALA A 323 5.65 5.48 -54.54
N VAL A 324 5.83 6.76 -54.17
CA VAL A 324 6.33 7.14 -52.83
C VAL A 324 5.36 6.70 -51.73
N ILE A 325 4.06 6.95 -51.89
CA ILE A 325 3.02 6.53 -50.93
C ILE A 325 3.02 5.01 -50.74
N GLU A 326 3.06 4.24 -51.83
CA GLU A 326 3.08 2.79 -51.76
C GLU A 326 4.36 2.26 -51.10
N GLY A 327 5.51 2.87 -51.38
CA GLY A 327 6.77 2.52 -50.72
C GLY A 327 6.74 2.82 -49.22
N ILE A 328 6.21 3.98 -48.81
CA ILE A 328 6.02 4.34 -47.40
C ILE A 328 5.10 3.34 -46.71
N LYS A 329 3.97 2.98 -47.33
CA LYS A 329 3.03 2.01 -46.79
C LYS A 329 3.72 0.67 -46.51
N LYS A 330 4.41 0.11 -47.50
CA LYS A 330 5.15 -1.16 -47.35
C LYS A 330 6.23 -1.07 -46.28
N ALA A 331 6.98 0.02 -46.24
CA ALA A 331 8.02 0.23 -45.24
C ALA A 331 7.45 0.26 -43.81
N PHE A 332 6.30 0.90 -43.62
CA PHE A 332 5.61 0.96 -42.34
C PHE A 332 5.04 -0.41 -41.94
N GLU A 333 4.29 -1.08 -42.81
CA GLU A 333 3.70 -2.40 -42.53
C GLU A 333 4.77 -3.48 -42.29
N LYS A 334 5.94 -3.37 -42.94
CA LYS A 334 7.11 -4.24 -42.67
C LYS A 334 7.64 -4.05 -41.25
N ARG A 335 7.57 -2.84 -40.70
CA ARG A 335 8.04 -2.51 -39.34
C ARG A 335 7.01 -2.86 -38.27
N TRP A 336 5.73 -2.63 -38.56
CA TRP A 336 4.59 -2.89 -37.66
C TRP A 336 3.55 -3.78 -38.34
N SER A 337 3.82 -5.08 -38.38
CA SER A 337 3.01 -6.07 -39.11
C SER A 337 1.57 -6.23 -38.60
N LYS A 338 1.26 -5.70 -37.42
CA LYS A 338 -0.05 -5.76 -36.78
C LYS A 338 -0.92 -4.52 -37.04
N GLU A 339 -0.34 -3.48 -37.63
CA GLU A 339 -1.02 -2.22 -37.87
C GLU A 339 -1.37 -2.12 -39.34
N LYS A 340 -2.65 -1.87 -39.64
CA LYS A 340 -3.11 -1.71 -41.02
C LYS A 340 -3.01 -0.25 -41.43
N VAL A 341 -2.20 0.06 -42.44
CA VAL A 341 -2.10 1.43 -42.94
C VAL A 341 -3.38 1.79 -43.71
N LEU A 342 -4.07 2.81 -43.23
CA LEU A 342 -5.29 3.35 -43.82
C LEU A 342 -4.98 4.45 -44.84
N LYS A 343 -4.07 5.37 -44.51
CA LYS A 343 -3.71 6.50 -45.37
C LYS A 343 -2.31 7.00 -45.08
N VAL A 344 -1.60 7.42 -46.13
CA VAL A 344 -0.32 8.12 -46.04
C VAL A 344 -0.51 9.54 -46.57
N VAL A 345 -0.04 10.52 -45.81
CA VAL A 345 0.06 11.92 -46.22
C VAL A 345 1.52 12.33 -46.16
N ILE A 346 2.09 12.74 -47.28
CA ILE A 346 3.46 13.22 -47.30
C ILE A 346 3.47 14.69 -46.86
N ILE A 347 4.18 15.00 -45.78
CA ILE A 347 4.23 16.36 -45.19
C ILE A 347 5.49 17.15 -45.61
N SER A 348 6.46 16.49 -46.26
CA SER A 348 7.58 17.17 -46.93
C SER A 348 7.21 17.59 -48.36
N PRO A 349 7.68 18.75 -48.85
CA PRO A 349 7.38 19.20 -50.21
C PRO A 349 8.12 18.40 -51.30
N SER A 350 9.29 17.86 -50.97
CA SER A 350 10.18 17.10 -51.83
C SER A 350 11.07 16.19 -50.98
N TRP A 351 11.87 15.36 -51.63
CA TRP A 351 12.98 14.66 -50.99
C TRP A 351 14.03 15.66 -50.49
N THR A 352 14.59 15.37 -49.32
CA THR A 352 15.77 16.07 -48.78
C THR A 352 16.95 15.12 -48.81
N GLU A 353 17.99 15.46 -49.55
CA GLU A 353 19.21 14.64 -49.63
C GLU A 353 20.21 15.04 -48.54
N LYS A 354 20.76 14.07 -47.82
CA LYS A 354 21.73 14.31 -46.74
C LYS A 354 22.66 13.12 -46.60
N ALA A 355 23.95 13.40 -46.39
CA ALA A 355 24.92 12.40 -45.96
C ALA A 355 24.82 12.22 -44.44
N GLU A 356 24.67 10.98 -43.99
CA GLU A 356 24.64 10.64 -42.57
C GLU A 356 25.61 9.50 -42.29
N ALA A 357 26.23 9.55 -41.11
CA ALA A 357 27.02 8.48 -40.56
C ALA A 357 26.49 8.11 -39.18
N TRP A 358 26.35 6.82 -38.91
CA TRP A 358 25.95 6.30 -37.61
C TRP A 358 26.82 5.12 -37.22
N GLU A 359 26.90 4.88 -35.93
CA GLU A 359 27.56 3.72 -35.38
C GLU A 359 26.59 2.53 -35.40
N ASP A 360 26.89 1.50 -36.19
CA ASP A 360 26.21 0.22 -36.06
C ASP A 360 26.80 -0.52 -34.86
N LYS A 361 26.10 -0.38 -33.72
CA LYS A 361 26.45 -1.03 -32.45
C LYS A 361 26.50 -2.56 -32.53
N ARG A 362 25.94 -3.19 -33.57
CA ARG A 362 25.99 -4.65 -33.74
C ARG A 362 27.29 -5.10 -34.42
N GLN A 363 27.86 -4.24 -35.26
CA GLN A 363 29.05 -4.54 -36.06
C GLN A 363 30.28 -3.79 -35.58
N GLU A 364 30.15 -2.92 -34.57
CA GLU A 364 31.20 -2.04 -34.07
C GLU A 364 31.85 -1.21 -35.19
N SER A 365 31.04 -0.81 -36.17
CA SER A 365 31.48 -0.07 -37.36
C SER A 365 30.74 1.25 -37.51
N ILE A 366 31.40 2.23 -38.11
CA ILE A 366 30.74 3.45 -38.60
C ILE A 366 30.23 3.17 -40.01
N GLU A 367 28.91 3.17 -40.17
CA GLU A 367 28.29 3.15 -41.48
C GLU A 367 28.05 4.60 -41.92
N ALA A 368 28.41 4.91 -43.17
CA ALA A 368 28.15 6.22 -43.78
C ALA A 368 27.43 6.02 -45.11
N ASN A 369 26.34 6.74 -45.32
CA ASN A 369 25.58 6.67 -46.57
C ASN A 369 24.96 8.04 -46.93
N VAL A 370 24.59 8.20 -48.19
CA VAL A 370 23.77 9.33 -48.65
C VAL A 370 22.33 8.87 -48.71
N PHE A 371 21.43 9.61 -48.08
CA PHE A 371 20.00 9.30 -48.05
C PHE A 371 19.19 10.41 -48.68
N ARG A 372 18.07 10.01 -49.28
CA ARG A 372 16.93 10.90 -49.52
C ARG A 372 15.86 10.65 -48.48
N PHE A 373 15.55 11.68 -47.70
CA PHE A 373 14.53 11.64 -46.66
C PHE A 373 13.22 12.28 -47.11
N ILE A 374 12.12 11.72 -46.60
CA ILE A 374 10.77 12.24 -46.77
C ILE A 374 9.99 12.03 -45.48
N ASP A 375 9.32 13.07 -45.02
CA ASP A 375 8.50 13.02 -43.81
C ASP A 375 7.04 12.82 -44.19
N ALA A 376 6.35 11.93 -43.48
CA ALA A 376 4.96 11.60 -43.70
C ALA A 376 4.18 11.42 -42.40
N ALA A 377 2.88 11.70 -42.47
CA ALA A 377 1.90 11.29 -41.49
C ALA A 377 1.21 10.01 -41.99
N VAL A 378 1.30 8.94 -41.20
CA VAL A 378 0.73 7.62 -41.53
C VAL A 378 -0.44 7.34 -40.60
N ALA A 379 -1.64 7.33 -41.17
CA ALA A 379 -2.85 6.93 -40.47
C ALA A 379 -2.98 5.40 -40.50
N VAL A 380 -3.17 4.78 -39.34
CA VAL A 380 -3.24 3.33 -39.17
C VAL A 380 -4.43 2.91 -38.32
N GLU A 381 -4.89 1.68 -38.50
CA GLU A 381 -5.84 0.98 -37.64
C GLU A 381 -5.08 -0.09 -36.84
N LYS A 382 -5.19 -0.04 -35.52
CA LYS A 382 -4.61 -1.04 -34.60
C LYS A 382 -5.53 -2.27 -34.48
N GLU A 383 -5.02 -3.34 -33.87
CA GLU A 383 -5.78 -4.60 -33.64
C GLU A 383 -7.08 -4.37 -32.84
N ASP A 384 -7.14 -3.33 -32.00
CA ASP A 384 -8.31 -2.97 -31.20
C ASP A 384 -9.32 -2.07 -31.95
N GLY A 385 -9.10 -1.80 -33.24
CA GLY A 385 -9.96 -0.98 -34.10
C GLY A 385 -9.75 0.54 -33.94
N ARG A 386 -8.91 0.99 -33.01
CA ARG A 386 -8.61 2.42 -32.87
C ARG A 386 -7.70 2.90 -34.00
N CYS A 387 -7.91 4.14 -34.41
CA CYS A 387 -7.12 4.75 -35.47
C CYS A 387 -6.14 5.79 -34.91
N PHE A 388 -4.89 5.72 -35.37
CA PHE A 388 -3.80 6.59 -34.93
C PHE A 388 -3.09 7.20 -36.12
N VAL A 389 -2.49 8.38 -35.93
CA VAL A 389 -1.61 9.03 -36.90
C VAL A 389 -0.19 9.10 -36.35
N TYR A 390 0.74 8.55 -37.11
CA TYR A 390 2.16 8.53 -36.82
C TYR A 390 2.89 9.55 -37.69
N TYR A 391 3.61 10.50 -37.08
CA TYR A 391 4.59 11.30 -37.82
C TYR A 391 5.91 10.52 -37.89
N ALA A 392 6.37 10.24 -39.09
CA ALA A 392 7.53 9.42 -39.34
C ALA A 392 8.37 9.96 -40.50
N ARG A 393 9.66 9.70 -40.42
CA ARG A 393 10.62 9.91 -41.51
C ARG A 393 10.91 8.60 -42.19
N PHE A 394 10.94 8.65 -43.52
CA PHE A 394 11.31 7.56 -44.39
C PHE A 394 12.54 7.95 -45.19
N ALA A 395 13.37 6.96 -45.50
CA ALA A 395 14.63 7.17 -46.19
C ALA A 395 14.70 6.29 -47.45
N ARG A 396 15.44 6.75 -48.46
CA ARG A 396 15.97 5.90 -49.52
C ARG A 396 17.50 5.97 -49.45
N PRO A 397 18.20 4.86 -49.21
CA PRO A 397 19.66 4.83 -49.24
C PRO A 397 20.18 4.94 -50.67
N TRP A 398 21.29 5.64 -50.88
CA TRP A 398 21.98 5.66 -52.17
C TRP A 398 22.56 4.28 -52.48
N THR A 399 22.47 3.85 -53.73
CA THR A 399 22.89 2.51 -54.16
C THR A 399 24.36 2.41 -54.53
N GLY A 400 25.10 3.53 -54.50
CA GLY A 400 26.48 3.60 -55.01
C GLY A 400 26.57 3.88 -56.51
N LYS A 401 25.44 4.03 -57.23
CA LYS A 401 25.40 4.19 -58.69
C LYS A 401 24.63 5.44 -59.10
N ARG A 402 25.33 6.42 -59.67
CA ARG A 402 24.74 7.65 -60.25
C ARG A 402 23.68 8.25 -59.31
N ASP A 403 22.48 8.55 -59.82
CA ASP A 403 21.35 9.09 -59.08
C ASP A 403 20.34 8.01 -58.61
N GLU A 404 20.78 6.76 -58.50
CA GLU A 404 19.92 5.63 -58.11
C GLU A 404 19.87 5.48 -56.59
N PHE A 405 18.66 5.54 -56.05
CA PHE A 405 18.36 5.31 -54.63
C PHE A 405 17.52 4.04 -54.47
N GLY A 406 17.76 3.31 -53.38
CA GLY A 406 17.11 2.04 -53.08
C GLY A 406 15.63 2.17 -52.72
N GLU A 407 15.08 1.10 -52.15
CA GLU A 407 13.70 1.07 -51.65
C GLU A 407 13.49 2.07 -50.50
N ILE A 408 12.24 2.50 -50.31
CA ILE A 408 11.86 3.33 -49.16
C ILE A 408 11.89 2.44 -47.92
N VAL A 409 12.57 2.91 -46.88
CA VAL A 409 12.63 2.28 -45.57
C VAL A 409 12.13 3.23 -44.49
N TYR A 410 11.59 2.68 -43.41
CA TYR A 410 11.30 3.46 -42.21
C TYR A 410 12.62 3.89 -41.55
N SER A 411 12.75 5.17 -41.22
CA SER A 411 13.94 5.73 -40.57
C SER A 411 13.69 5.94 -39.08
N GLU A 412 12.79 6.86 -38.74
CA GLU A 412 12.55 7.27 -37.36
C GLU A 412 11.15 7.86 -37.15
N SER A 413 10.73 7.95 -35.89
CA SER A 413 9.53 8.67 -35.49
C SER A 413 9.87 10.14 -35.30
N LEU A 414 9.03 11.03 -35.81
CA LEU A 414 9.19 12.48 -35.67
C LEU A 414 8.47 13.05 -34.43
N GLY A 415 7.99 12.18 -33.53
CA GLY A 415 7.36 12.58 -32.28
C GLY A 415 5.89 12.16 -32.18
N LYS A 416 5.06 13.04 -31.59
CA LYS A 416 3.73 12.71 -31.03
C LYS A 416 2.81 12.03 -32.05
N GLU A 417 2.45 10.78 -31.76
CA GLU A 417 1.27 10.15 -32.34
C GLU A 417 0.00 10.77 -31.74
N TYR A 418 -1.09 10.76 -32.50
CA TYR A 418 -2.40 11.14 -31.99
C TYR A 418 -3.48 10.23 -32.52
N GLU A 419 -4.50 10.02 -31.69
CA GLU A 419 -5.68 9.24 -32.05
C GLU A 419 -6.61 10.08 -32.92
N ILE A 420 -7.25 9.47 -33.91
CA ILE A 420 -8.12 10.15 -34.87
C ILE A 420 -9.36 9.30 -35.12
N LEU A 421 -10.52 9.93 -35.36
CA LEU A 421 -11.70 9.18 -35.81
C LEU A 421 -11.51 8.69 -37.24
N ARG A 422 -12.01 7.48 -37.55
CA ARG A 422 -11.86 6.87 -38.88
C ARG A 422 -12.43 7.75 -39.99
N GLU A 423 -13.56 8.40 -39.74
CA GLU A 423 -14.22 9.33 -40.66
C GLU A 423 -13.42 10.61 -40.95
N ASN A 424 -12.42 10.94 -40.13
CA ASN A 424 -11.50 12.05 -40.34
C ASN A 424 -10.27 11.65 -41.18
N ILE A 425 -10.15 10.36 -41.55
CA ILE A 425 -9.16 9.81 -42.47
C ILE A 425 -9.78 9.79 -43.88
N LYS A 426 -10.03 10.98 -44.45
CA LYS A 426 -10.48 11.15 -45.84
C LYS A 426 -9.30 11.51 -46.70
#